data_AF-A0A7K2X6G0-F1
#
_entry.id   AF-A0A7K2X6G0-F1
#
_cell.length_a   1.000
_cell.length_b   1.000
_cell.length_c   1.000
_cell.angle_alpha   90.00
_cell.angle_beta   90.00
_cell.angle_gamma   90.00
#
_symmetry.space_group_name_H-M   'P 1'
#
loop_
_entity.id
_entity.type
_entity.pdbx_description
1 polymer ?
#
loop_
_entity_poly.entity_id
_entity_poly.type
_entity_poly.pdbx_seq_one_letter_code
_entity_poly.pdbx_strand_id
1 'polypeptide(L)'
;LPLLGAGLLASVAGLRLGGRRTVRTRYRPDRWGARSWLVAGSGVAVAVLMIRANAYAPEALHPGVVPLAAPELPLLPALSILVGLVPAFVAPVPEENP
;
A
#
# COMPACT_ATOMS: atom_id res chain seq x y z
N LEU A 1 1.45 -14.79 -12.01
CA LEU A 1 2.55 -14.48 -11.06
C LEU A 1 3.86 -14.02 -11.71
N PRO A 2 4.46 -14.71 -12.71
CA PRO A 2 5.79 -14.32 -13.23
C PRO A 2 5.80 -12.93 -13.87
N LEU A 3 4.76 -12.59 -14.63
CA LEU A 3 4.62 -11.26 -15.24
C LEU A 3 4.47 -10.13 -14.20
N LEU A 4 3.73 -10.38 -13.11
CA LEU A 4 3.58 -9.42 -12.02
C LEU A 4 4.91 -9.17 -11.30
N GLY A 5 5.70 -10.23 -11.07
CA GLY A 5 7.04 -10.12 -10.51
C GLY A 5 7.98 -9.31 -11.41
N ALA A 6 7.96 -9.59 -12.71
CA ALA A 6 8.74 -8.83 -13.69
C ALA A 6 8.35 -7.35 -13.73
N GLY A 7 7.04 -7.04 -13.74
CA GLY A 7 6.52 -5.67 -13.70
C GLY A 7 6.95 -4.93 -12.43
N LEU A 8 6.84 -5.57 -11.26
CA LEU A 8 7.28 -5.01 -9.98
C LEU A 8 8.79 -4.69 -10.00
N LEU A 9 9.61 -5.62 -10.49
CA LEU A 9 11.05 -5.40 -10.62
C LEU A 9 11.36 -4.26 -11.58
N ALA A 10 10.65 -4.17 -12.70
CA ALA A 10 10.80 -3.07 -13.66
C ALA A 10 10.45 -1.72 -13.04
N SER A 11 9.35 -1.62 -12.28
CA SER A 11 8.96 -0.40 -11.56
C SER A 11 10.02 0.01 -10.52
N VAL A 12 10.51 -0.93 -9.70
CA VAL A 12 11.55 -0.66 -8.70
C VAL A 12 12.85 -0.20 -9.36
N ALA A 13 13.25 -0.85 -10.46
CA ALA A 13 14.43 -0.47 -11.22
C ALA A 13 14.29 0.93 -11.83
N GLY A 14 13.12 1.24 -12.39
CA GLY A 14 12.80 2.57 -12.93
C GLY A 14 12.89 3.67 -11.87
N LEU A 15 12.28 3.48 -10.70
CA LEU A 15 12.36 4.43 -9.58
C LEU A 15 13.79 4.64 -9.09
N ARG A 16 14.58 3.56 -8.96
CA ARG A 16 15.99 3.65 -8.56
C ARG A 16 16.86 4.37 -9.58
N LEU A 17 16.67 4.09 -10.87
CA LEU A 17 17.42 4.74 -11.93
C LEU A 17 17.05 6.22 -12.04
N GLY A 18 15.76 6.56 -11.89
CA GLY A 18 15.26 7.93 -11.85
C GLY A 18 15.84 8.73 -10.69
N GLY A 19 15.84 8.16 -9.47
CA GLY A 19 16.40 8.81 -8.28
C GLY A 19 17.91 9.07 -8.34
N ARG A 20 18.66 8.27 -9.11
CA ARG A 20 20.11 8.47 -9.33
C ARG A 20 20.43 9.59 -10.31
N ARG A 21 19.52 9.93 -11.23
CA ARG A 21 19.74 10.96 -12.27
C ARG A 21 19.37 12.37 -11.80
N THR A 22 18.79 12.53 -10.62
CA THR A 22 18.47 13.84 -10.05
C THR A 22 19.75 14.56 -9.63
N VAL A 23 20.14 15.59 -10.37
CA VAL A 23 21.26 16.49 -10.04
C VAL A 23 20.92 17.24 -8.76
N ARG A 24 21.64 16.96 -7.67
CA ARG A 24 21.44 17.58 -6.34
C ARG A 24 22.46 18.69 -6.10
N THR A 25 22.02 19.94 -5.97
CA THR A 25 22.92 21.09 -5.74
C THR A 25 23.27 21.33 -4.27
N ARG A 26 22.51 20.80 -3.31
CA ARG A 26 22.90 20.46 -1.92
C ARG A 26 21.66 19.89 -1.25
N TYR A 27 21.68 18.63 -0.84
CA TYR A 27 20.57 17.99 -0.13
C TYR A 27 21.05 17.49 1.23
N ARG A 28 20.31 17.78 2.30
CA ARG A 28 20.47 17.12 3.59
C ARG A 28 19.70 15.79 3.48
N PRO A 29 20.37 14.62 3.50
CA PRO A 29 19.69 13.34 3.37
C PRO A 29 18.65 13.19 4.46
N ASP A 30 17.38 13.24 4.09
CA ASP A 30 16.34 12.93 5.06
C ASP A 30 16.44 11.44 5.40
N ARG A 31 16.60 11.14 6.69
CA ARG A 31 16.94 9.79 7.13
C ARG A 31 15.67 8.95 7.07
N TRP A 32 15.73 7.79 6.43
CA TRP A 32 14.60 6.86 6.41
C TRP A 32 14.35 6.32 7.83
N GLY A 33 13.45 6.96 8.57
CA GLY A 33 13.18 6.68 9.97
C GLY A 33 12.13 5.60 10.18
N ALA A 34 11.83 5.32 11.45
CA ALA A 34 10.75 4.40 11.83
C ALA A 34 9.38 4.82 11.27
N ARG A 35 9.09 6.14 11.22
CA ARG A 35 7.83 6.67 10.66
C ARG A 35 7.64 6.35 9.18
N SER A 36 8.68 6.51 8.36
CA SER A 36 8.61 6.18 6.93
C SER A 36 8.47 4.67 6.71
N TRP A 37 9.08 3.84 7.57
CA TRP A 37 8.85 2.38 7.56
C TRP A 37 7.42 1.99 7.95
N LEU A 38 6.83 2.65 8.95
CA LEU A 38 5.44 2.39 9.35
C LEU A 38 4.45 2.77 8.25
N VAL A 39 4.67 3.91 7.58
CA VAL A 39 3.82 4.35 6.45
C VAL A 39 3.96 3.43 5.24
N ALA A 40 5.18 3.04 4.87
CA ALA A 40 5.38 2.08 3.78
C ALA A 40 4.84 0.69 4.14
N GLY A 41 5.02 0.28 5.40
CA GLY A 41 4.60 -1.02 5.92
C GLY A 41 3.09 -1.17 6.04
N SER A 42 2.34 -0.10 6.33
CA SER A 42 0.88 -0.17 6.43
C SER A 42 0.25 -0.57 5.10
N GLY A 43 0.70 0.01 3.98
CA GLY A 43 0.23 -0.37 2.65
C GLY A 43 0.54 -1.82 2.29
N VAL A 44 1.76 -2.29 2.62
CA VAL A 44 2.16 -3.68 2.42
C VAL A 44 1.30 -4.62 3.27
N ALA A 45 1.05 -4.28 4.53
CA ALA A 45 0.20 -5.06 5.42
C ALA A 45 -1.23 -5.19 4.88
N VAL A 46 -1.84 -4.07 4.44
CA VAL A 46 -3.17 -4.08 3.80
C VAL A 46 -3.19 -4.99 2.57
N ALA A 47 -2.18 -4.87 1.69
CA ALA A 47 -2.10 -5.68 0.48
C ALA A 47 -2.00 -7.19 0.79
N VAL A 48 -1.16 -7.57 1.75
CA VAL A 48 -1.02 -8.96 2.18
C VAL A 48 -2.33 -9.48 2.79
N LEU A 49 -2.95 -8.71 3.68
CA LEU A 49 -4.22 -9.09 4.31
C LEU A 49 -5.34 -9.25 3.27
N MET A 50 -5.42 -8.38 2.26
CA MET A 50 -6.36 -8.50 1.14
C MET A 50 -6.14 -9.76 0.31
N ILE A 51 -4.89 -10.04 -0.07
CA ILE A 51 -4.55 -11.24 -0.85
C ILE A 51 -4.92 -12.50 -0.05
N ARG A 52 -4.67 -12.50 1.27
CA ARG A 52 -5.05 -13.60 2.16
C ARG A 52 -6.56 -13.72 2.28
N ALA A 53 -7.30 -12.63 2.48
CA ALA A 53 -8.75 -12.64 2.55
C ALA A 53 -9.39 -13.24 1.28
N ASN A 54 -8.86 -12.90 0.10
CA ASN A 54 -9.30 -13.49 -1.16
C ASN A 54 -8.99 -14.99 -1.28
N ALA A 55 -7.88 -15.45 -0.70
CA ALA A 55 -7.53 -16.88 -0.69
C ALA A 55 -8.41 -17.70 0.28
N TYR A 56 -8.83 -17.10 1.40
CA TYR A 56 -9.65 -17.79 2.41
C TYR A 56 -11.15 -17.75 2.10
N ALA A 57 -11.66 -16.63 1.57
CA ALA A 57 -13.07 -16.43 1.28
C ALA A 57 -13.23 -15.65 -0.04
N PRO A 58 -13.01 -16.30 -1.21
CA PRO A 58 -13.11 -15.65 -2.51
C PRO A 58 -14.52 -15.14 -2.80
N GLU A 59 -15.56 -15.82 -2.31
CA GLU A 59 -16.97 -15.41 -2.46
C GLU A 59 -17.27 -14.08 -1.76
N ALA A 60 -16.56 -13.78 -0.66
CA ALA A 60 -16.73 -12.55 0.12
C ALA A 60 -16.23 -11.29 -0.63
N LEU A 61 -15.39 -11.46 -1.66
CA LEU A 61 -14.88 -10.39 -2.51
C LEU A 61 -15.46 -10.42 -3.93
N HIS A 62 -16.26 -11.44 -4.26
CA HIS A 62 -16.92 -11.60 -5.56
C HIS A 62 -18.43 -11.80 -5.38
N PRO A 63 -19.18 -10.75 -4.96
CA PRO A 63 -20.61 -10.88 -4.76
C PRO A 63 -21.31 -11.27 -6.08
N GLY A 64 -22.08 -12.35 -6.04
CA GLY A 64 -22.83 -12.87 -7.18
C GLY A 64 -23.93 -11.90 -7.62
N VAL A 65 -24.14 -11.80 -8.94
CA VAL A 65 -25.17 -10.94 -9.55
C VAL A 65 -26.50 -11.67 -9.78
N VAL A 66 -26.56 -12.98 -9.54
CA VAL A 66 -27.77 -13.81 -9.69
C VAL A 66 -27.80 -14.90 -8.60
N PRO A 67 -28.88 -15.01 -7.80
CA PRO A 67 -30.00 -14.07 -7.65
C PRO A 67 -29.56 -12.75 -6.97
N LEU A 68 -30.32 -11.68 -7.18
CA LEU A 68 -30.02 -10.36 -6.58
C LEU A 68 -30.17 -10.42 -5.06
N ALA A 69 -29.04 -10.52 -4.35
CA ALA A 69 -28.96 -10.48 -2.89
C ALA A 69 -28.12 -9.28 -2.46
N ALA A 70 -28.41 -8.71 -1.29
CA ALA A 70 -27.56 -7.68 -0.72
C ALA A 70 -26.19 -8.32 -0.39
N PRO A 71 -25.08 -7.79 -0.91
CA PRO A 71 -23.76 -8.31 -0.61
C PRO A 71 -23.50 -8.14 0.89
N GLU A 72 -23.09 -9.22 1.54
CA GLU A 72 -22.66 -9.18 2.93
C GLU A 72 -21.37 -8.37 3.05
N LEU A 73 -21.25 -7.54 4.10
CA LEU A 73 -20.04 -6.75 4.33
C LEU A 73 -18.97 -7.67 4.92
N PRO A 74 -17.89 -7.97 4.19
CA PRO A 74 -16.90 -8.91 4.69
C PRO A 74 -16.04 -8.20 5.74
N LEU A 75 -16.25 -8.54 7.01
CA LEU A 75 -15.62 -7.88 8.16
C LEU A 75 -14.09 -7.96 8.11
N LEU A 76 -13.53 -9.11 7.72
CA LEU A 76 -12.09 -9.32 7.62
C LEU A 76 -11.44 -8.37 6.60
N PRO A 77 -11.93 -8.27 5.35
CA PRO A 77 -11.48 -7.23 4.44
C PRO A 77 -11.66 -5.80 4.94
N ALA A 78 -12.82 -5.50 5.53
CA ALA A 78 -13.09 -4.17 6.06
C ALA A 78 -12.05 -3.77 7.12
N LEU A 79 -11.76 -4.65 8.09
CA LEU A 79 -10.74 -4.43 9.11
C LEU A 79 -9.33 -4.30 8.53
N SER A 80 -9.03 -5.07 7.49
CA SER A 80 -7.72 -5.02 6.83
C SER A 80 -7.44 -3.64 6.23
N ILE A 81 -8.44 -3.01 5.60
CA ILE A 81 -8.32 -1.67 5.00
C ILE A 81 -8.11 -0.60 6.07
N LEU A 82 -8.67 -0.77 7.27
CA LEU A 82 -8.48 0.19 8.37
C LEU A 82 -7.00 0.32 8.80
N VAL A 83 -6.18 -0.73 8.62
CA VAL A 83 -4.73 -0.64 8.83
C VAL A 83 -4.08 0.38 7.89
N GLY A 84 -4.68 0.60 6.72
CA GLY A 84 -4.27 1.64 5.78
C GLY A 84 -4.43 3.06 6.31
N LEU A 85 -5.13 3.26 7.43
CA LEU A 85 -5.27 4.55 8.10
C LEU A 85 -4.11 4.88 9.05
N VAL A 86 -3.20 3.93 9.32
CA VAL A 86 -2.00 4.16 10.15
C VAL A 86 -1.20 5.41 9.72
N PRO A 87 -0.97 5.69 8.42
CA PRO A 87 -0.28 6.88 7.98
C PRO A 87 -0.94 8.19 8.43
N ALA A 88 -2.25 8.24 8.62
CA ALA A 88 -2.95 9.45 9.07
C ALA A 88 -2.47 9.92 10.46
N PHE A 89 -1.94 9.01 11.27
CA PHE A 89 -1.43 9.31 12.61
C PHE A 89 0.10 9.38 12.68
N VAL A 90 0.80 8.71 11.75
CA VAL A 90 2.25 8.53 11.81
C VAL A 90 3.00 9.47 10.87
N ALA A 91 2.37 9.86 9.75
CA ALA A 91 2.99 10.72 8.75
C ALA A 91 3.36 12.09 9.35
N PRO A 92 4.53 12.64 9.02
CA PRO A 92 4.92 13.97 9.46
C PRO A 92 3.98 15.02 8.86
N VAL A 93 3.51 15.95 9.69
CA VAL A 93 2.73 17.11 9.25
C VAL A 93 3.69 18.05 8.52
N PRO A 94 3.34 18.55 7.31
CA PRO A 94 4.16 19.55 6.63
C PRO A 94 4.36 20.78 7.52
N GLU A 95 5.59 21.27 7.62
CA GLU A 95 5.84 22.57 8.24
C GLU A 95 5.21 23.65 7.36
N GLU A 96 4.24 24.38 7.91
CA GLU A 96 3.64 25.52 7.25
C GLU A 96 4.67 26.66 7.27
N ASN A 97 5.29 26.92 6.13
CA ASN A 97 6.19 28.07 5.99
C ASN A 97 5.34 29.34 5.90
N PRO A 98 5.54 30.32 6.81
CA PRO A 98 4.89 31.63 6.73
C PRO A 98 5.33 32.44 5.51
#